data_AF-A0A6P9BV81-F1
#
_entry.id   AF-A0A6P9BV81-F1
#
_cell.length_a   1.000
_cell.length_b   1.000
_cell.length_c   1.000
_cell.angle_alpha   90.00
_cell.angle_beta   90.00
_cell.angle_gamma   90.00
#
_symmetry.space_group_name_H-M   'P 1'
#
loop_
_entity.id
_entity.type
_entity.pdbx_description
1 polymer ?
#
loop_
_entity_poly.entity_id
_entity_poly.type
_entity_poly.pdbx_seq_one_letter_code
_entity_poly.pdbx_strand_id
1 'polypeptide(L)'
;MESSSSGCSRIFSQAPSDTPCNCDAHFGSEIKVSARSSLPRRKKKKLSCELQDGFAEAASCLGDLTLASEGTNCGSQPLHHQPHPLEQTALHDHALYCIPEEAAALKNLVRKLKDTVSHQSDLLFSLQKTVENQELQNRELQEKAEAKKCHVLTDLEAHVSQLEARNQYQLEPRGPCLQKEQGAYSATILSLNKQVSGQLEDRAQHEVFSLEGVNTHSKWLRFYTGFDEYPRLKAFLDFLREGESLENGPPCALSPENQLFLVLVRLRLGLLLQDLAFRFHISESTACRYWLSWMELMERKLRQVPVAFSQRYIDAFKPQQQLRHHDMVLVALDCAELFFEAQGRTRGKRDGSRSPRAHYSIQGSALAAPSGFLTFNAGTGHELLTLPPFLQMGPVELTVEQEAAKRQVLSLHSLTDKALGFRFLRLVHPQNMEDQVRRAWVISCYLACLLHEPMGLT
;
A
#
# COMPACT_ATOMS: atom_id res chain seq x y z
N MET A 1 58.01 63.88 -6.72
CA MET A 1 56.69 64.54 -6.70
C MET A 1 55.73 63.51 -6.13
N GLU A 2 55.72 63.42 -4.79
CA GLU A 2 54.65 63.97 -3.92
C GLU A 2 53.40 63.05 -3.99
N SER A 3 53.23 62.18 -2.98
CA SER A 3 52.33 62.33 -1.80
C SER A 3 50.85 62.34 -2.21
N SER A 4 49.92 61.57 -1.63
CA SER A 4 49.52 61.50 -0.22
C SER A 4 48.34 60.51 -0.13
N SER A 5 48.36 59.47 0.70
CA SER A 5 47.76 59.41 2.05
C SER A 5 46.39 60.10 2.23
N SER A 6 45.34 59.34 2.52
CA SER A 6 44.53 59.56 3.73
C SER A 6 43.70 58.31 4.06
N GLY A 7 43.90 57.80 5.28
CA GLY A 7 42.98 56.88 5.92
C GLY A 7 41.95 57.65 6.74
N CYS A 8 40.88 56.97 7.13
CA CYS A 8 40.25 57.24 8.41
C CYS A 8 39.54 55.98 8.91
N SER A 9 39.97 55.54 10.08
CA SER A 9 39.40 54.51 10.92
C SER A 9 38.63 55.18 12.07
N ARG A 10 37.60 54.49 12.60
CA ARG A 10 37.19 54.34 14.03
C ARG A 10 35.70 54.00 14.14
N ILE A 11 35.32 52.80 14.63
CA ILE A 11 35.09 52.37 16.04
C ILE A 11 33.81 52.95 16.66
N PHE A 12 32.89 52.06 17.06
CA PHE A 12 32.18 51.91 18.37
C PHE A 12 30.90 51.06 18.12
N SER A 13 30.85 49.78 18.51
CA SER A 13 30.43 49.22 19.83
C SER A 13 28.92 49.22 20.07
N GLN A 14 28.31 48.04 20.23
CA GLN A 14 27.71 47.55 21.49
C GLN A 14 26.76 46.36 21.24
N ALA A 15 26.91 45.33 22.09
CA ALA A 15 25.93 44.29 22.39
C ALA A 15 24.93 44.78 23.47
N PRO A 16 23.80 44.08 23.65
CA PRO A 16 23.54 43.34 24.90
C PRO A 16 22.94 41.93 24.60
N SER A 17 23.41 40.80 25.17
CA SER A 17 23.26 40.22 26.53
C SER A 17 21.84 39.71 26.90
N ASP A 18 21.74 38.38 26.99
CA ASP A 18 21.04 37.54 27.98
C ASP A 18 19.55 37.74 28.32
N THR A 19 18.72 36.72 28.04
CA THR A 19 18.17 35.79 29.06
C THR A 19 17.27 34.68 28.45
N PRO A 20 17.06 33.54 29.16
CA PRO A 20 16.53 32.28 28.62
C PRO A 20 15.04 32.07 28.94
N CYS A 21 14.34 31.29 28.11
CA CYS A 21 13.01 30.77 28.43
C CYS A 21 13.01 29.25 28.42
N ASN A 22 12.91 28.69 29.62
CA ASN A 22 12.66 27.29 29.93
C ASN A 22 11.16 27.18 30.26
N CYS A 23 10.43 26.24 29.63
CA CYS A 23 9.04 25.92 30.01
C CYS A 23 8.86 24.40 29.94
N ASP A 24 9.15 23.72 31.05
CA ASP A 24 8.59 22.41 31.37
C ASP A 24 7.15 22.58 31.86
N ALA A 25 6.21 21.79 31.35
CA ALA A 25 4.99 21.40 32.06
C ALA A 25 4.45 20.07 31.52
N HIS A 26 4.68 19.02 32.31
CA HIS A 26 4.02 17.72 32.27
C HIS A 26 2.59 17.81 32.85
N PHE A 27 1.63 17.15 32.20
CA PHE A 27 0.48 16.37 32.74
C PHE A 27 -0.24 15.81 31.49
N GLY A 28 -0.47 14.52 31.22
CA GLY A 28 -0.52 13.34 32.07
C GLY A 28 -1.97 12.84 32.18
N SER A 29 -2.40 11.95 31.27
CA SER A 29 -3.42 10.93 31.59
C SER A 29 -3.36 9.75 30.62
N GLU A 30 -3.08 8.60 31.24
CA GLU A 30 -2.99 7.24 30.70
C GLU A 30 -4.35 6.71 30.24
N ILE A 31 -4.38 5.91 29.16
CA ILE A 31 -5.20 4.68 29.14
C ILE A 31 -4.37 3.54 28.54
N LYS A 32 -4.31 2.48 29.32
CA LYS A 32 -3.48 1.29 29.23
C LYS A 32 -4.39 0.12 28.87
N VAL A 33 -4.19 -0.56 27.74
CA VAL A 33 -4.60 -1.97 27.60
C VAL A 33 -3.62 -2.70 26.69
N SER A 34 -2.93 -3.68 27.27
CA SER A 34 -2.26 -4.78 26.57
C SER A 34 -2.90 -6.08 27.06
N ALA A 35 -3.24 -6.97 26.12
CA ALA A 35 -2.82 -8.38 26.09
C ALA A 35 -3.89 -9.32 25.50
N ARG A 36 -3.42 -10.16 24.55
CA ARG A 36 -3.84 -11.56 24.26
C ARG A 36 -5.26 -11.73 23.67
N SER A 37 -5.55 -12.64 22.73
CA SER A 37 -4.83 -13.79 22.16
C SER A 37 -5.60 -14.33 20.95
N SER A 38 -4.94 -15.23 20.21
CA SER A 38 -5.48 -16.45 19.58
C SER A 38 -6.30 -16.38 18.28
N LEU A 39 -5.62 -16.77 17.20
CA LEU A 39 -6.15 -17.53 16.05
C LEU A 39 -6.53 -18.97 16.45
N PRO A 40 -7.42 -19.62 15.66
CA PRO A 40 -7.11 -20.92 15.04
C PRO A 40 -7.42 -20.89 13.51
N ARG A 41 -6.53 -21.38 12.62
CA ARG A 41 -6.42 -22.77 12.08
C ARG A 41 -7.78 -23.29 11.54
N ARG A 42 -7.96 -23.84 10.32
CA ARG A 42 -7.09 -24.66 9.45
C ARG A 42 -7.80 -24.96 8.09
N LYS A 43 -7.03 -24.88 6.99
CA LYS A 43 -6.84 -25.86 5.88
C LYS A 43 -8.01 -26.41 5.02
N LYS A 44 -7.87 -26.13 3.71
CA LYS A 44 -7.80 -27.02 2.50
C LYS A 44 -8.90 -28.09 2.30
N LYS A 45 -9.57 -28.08 1.12
CA LYS A 45 -9.21 -28.81 -0.13
C LYS A 45 -10.36 -28.78 -1.18
N LYS A 46 -9.98 -28.57 -2.47
CA LYS A 46 -10.32 -29.33 -3.71
C LYS A 46 -11.83 -29.51 -4.08
N LEU A 47 -12.30 -29.46 -5.33
CA LEU A 47 -11.70 -29.48 -6.68
C LEU A 47 -12.84 -29.17 -7.70
N SER A 48 -12.47 -28.69 -8.91
CA SER A 48 -13.11 -28.88 -10.26
C SER A 48 -14.54 -28.40 -10.49
N CYS A 49 -14.79 -27.41 -11.37
CA CYS A 49 -14.75 -27.38 -12.85
C CYS A 49 -15.84 -28.22 -13.54
N GLU A 50 -16.68 -27.54 -14.34
CA GLU A 50 -17.17 -27.85 -15.71
C GLU A 50 -18.53 -27.12 -15.89
N LEU A 51 -18.60 -26.05 -16.70
CA LEU A 51 -18.76 -25.95 -18.16
C LEU A 51 -20.24 -25.79 -18.60
N GLN A 52 -20.46 -24.65 -19.25
CA GLN A 52 -21.28 -24.40 -20.45
C GLN A 52 -22.81 -24.23 -20.41
N ASP A 53 -23.17 -23.10 -21.03
CA ASP A 53 -24.23 -22.84 -22.01
C ASP A 53 -25.71 -22.96 -21.64
N GLY A 54 -26.47 -21.93 -22.04
CA GLY A 54 -27.91 -22.07 -22.28
C GLY A 54 -28.70 -20.77 -22.18
N PHE A 55 -29.17 -20.29 -23.32
CA PHE A 55 -30.05 -19.15 -23.55
C PHE A 55 -31.45 -19.25 -22.90
N ALA A 56 -32.10 -18.07 -22.84
CA ALA A 56 -33.54 -17.80 -23.00
C ALA A 56 -34.51 -17.90 -21.79
N GLU A 57 -34.92 -16.71 -21.33
CA GLU A 57 -36.30 -16.19 -21.25
C GLU A 57 -37.49 -17.19 -21.27
N ALA A 58 -38.23 -17.25 -20.16
CA ALA A 58 -39.70 -17.26 -20.12
C ALA A 58 -40.21 -17.11 -18.68
N ALA A 59 -41.38 -16.48 -18.56
CA ALA A 59 -42.00 -16.00 -17.33
C ALA A 59 -42.73 -17.06 -16.49
N SER A 60 -43.05 -16.61 -15.28
CA SER A 60 -44.22 -16.94 -14.43
C SER A 60 -44.09 -17.99 -13.31
N CYS A 61 -44.66 -17.57 -12.17
CA CYS A 61 -45.28 -18.33 -11.09
C CYS A 61 -44.57 -18.39 -9.71
N LEU A 62 -45.41 -18.10 -8.69
CA LEU A 62 -45.36 -18.46 -7.26
C LEU A 62 -44.42 -17.60 -6.38
N GLY A 63 -44.93 -16.81 -5.44
CA GLY A 63 -45.38 -17.21 -4.09
C GLY A 63 -44.43 -16.48 -3.11
N ASP A 64 -44.77 -15.93 -1.95
CA ASP A 64 -45.74 -16.26 -0.91
C ASP A 64 -45.90 -15.06 0.05
N LEU A 65 -46.87 -15.22 0.97
CA LEU A 65 -46.93 -14.76 2.38
C LEU A 65 -48.16 -13.89 2.67
N THR A 66 -49.35 -14.49 2.74
CA THR A 66 -50.00 -15.00 3.98
C THR A 66 -49.96 -14.04 5.17
N LEU A 67 -51.13 -13.51 5.56
CA LEU A 67 -51.49 -13.37 6.97
C LEU A 67 -53.01 -13.56 7.13
N ALA A 68 -53.33 -14.53 7.97
CA ALA A 68 -54.67 -14.89 8.42
C ALA A 68 -55.18 -13.94 9.51
N SER A 69 -56.50 -13.89 9.70
CA SER A 69 -57.06 -13.59 11.02
C SER A 69 -58.41 -14.30 11.20
N GLU A 70 -58.34 -15.47 11.82
CA GLU A 70 -59.46 -16.04 12.58
C GLU A 70 -59.56 -15.34 13.95
N GLY A 71 -60.76 -15.34 14.52
CA GLY A 71 -61.14 -14.56 15.70
C GLY A 71 -60.77 -15.15 17.06
N THR A 72 -61.55 -14.73 18.07
CA THR A 72 -61.55 -15.03 19.53
C THR A 72 -60.67 -14.06 20.38
N ASN A 73 -61.05 -13.51 21.55
CA ASN A 73 -62.27 -13.49 22.38
C ASN A 73 -62.13 -12.45 23.53
N CYS A 74 -63.27 -12.10 24.16
CA CYS A 74 -63.52 -11.77 25.60
C CYS A 74 -63.19 -10.41 26.29
N GLY A 75 -64.27 -9.83 26.88
CA GLY A 75 -64.35 -9.15 28.20
C GLY A 75 -64.49 -7.62 28.16
N SER A 76 -65.53 -6.93 28.68
CA SER A 76 -66.42 -7.22 29.80
C SER A 76 -67.73 -6.40 29.76
N GLN A 77 -68.79 -7.03 30.27
CA GLN A 77 -70.20 -6.62 30.52
C GLN A 77 -70.35 -5.54 31.63
N PRO A 78 -71.56 -5.03 32.04
CA PRO A 78 -72.84 -5.78 32.17
C PRO A 78 -74.15 -4.97 31.90
N LEU A 79 -75.27 -5.56 31.46
CA LEU A 79 -76.47 -6.05 32.20
C LEU A 79 -77.65 -5.86 31.19
N HIS A 80 -78.73 -6.61 31.07
CA HIS A 80 -79.46 -7.62 31.86
C HIS A 80 -80.20 -8.51 30.81
N HIS A 81 -80.15 -9.85 30.88
CA HIS A 81 -81.25 -10.75 31.32
C HIS A 81 -82.61 -10.46 30.65
N GLN A 82 -83.35 -11.42 30.07
CA GLN A 82 -83.44 -12.87 30.27
C GLN A 82 -84.31 -13.48 29.14
N PRO A 83 -84.63 -14.79 29.09
CA PRO A 83 -84.51 -15.60 27.88
C PRO A 83 -85.84 -16.22 27.39
N HIS A 84 -85.76 -16.90 26.25
CA HIS A 84 -86.59 -18.03 25.75
C HIS A 84 -87.31 -18.86 26.85
N PRO A 85 -88.41 -19.61 26.57
CA PRO A 85 -88.59 -20.46 25.37
C PRO A 85 -90.06 -20.51 24.87
N LEU A 86 -90.37 -21.11 23.72
CA LEU A 86 -90.77 -22.52 23.66
C LEU A 86 -90.66 -23.01 22.21
N GLU A 87 -89.63 -23.81 21.94
CA GLU A 87 -89.86 -25.08 21.26
C GLU A 87 -90.92 -25.84 22.07
N GLN A 88 -92.05 -26.13 21.44
CA GLN A 88 -92.87 -27.28 21.81
C GLN A 88 -93.55 -27.76 20.53
N THR A 89 -92.93 -28.79 19.97
CA THR A 89 -93.58 -29.93 19.33
C THR A 89 -95.02 -30.13 19.82
N ALA A 90 -95.97 -29.44 19.18
CA ALA A 90 -97.37 -29.80 19.31
C ALA A 90 -97.58 -31.07 18.47
N LEU A 91 -97.29 -32.21 19.10
CA LEU A 91 -97.96 -33.48 18.87
C LEU A 91 -99.45 -33.19 18.64
N HIS A 92 -99.90 -33.17 17.38
CA HIS A 92 -101.32 -33.06 17.08
C HIS A 92 -101.92 -34.44 17.35
N ASP A 93 -102.22 -34.71 18.63
CA ASP A 93 -103.03 -35.85 19.04
C ASP A 93 -104.42 -35.68 18.40
N HIS A 94 -104.62 -36.31 17.25
CA HIS A 94 -105.89 -36.24 16.53
C HIS A 94 -107.05 -36.92 17.28
N ALA A 95 -106.76 -37.59 18.40
CA ALA A 95 -107.69 -38.36 19.21
C ALA A 95 -108.72 -37.53 19.99
N LEU A 96 -108.64 -36.18 19.97
CA LEU A 96 -109.60 -35.29 20.63
C LEU A 96 -110.17 -34.20 19.72
N TYR A 97 -110.04 -34.32 18.39
CA TYR A 97 -110.93 -33.58 17.49
C TYR A 97 -112.31 -34.24 17.53
N CYS A 98 -113.04 -34.02 18.63
CA CYS A 98 -114.48 -34.23 18.63
C CYS A 98 -115.07 -33.24 17.63
N ILE A 99 -115.27 -33.68 16.40
CA ILE A 99 -116.14 -33.00 15.43
C ILE A 99 -117.50 -32.93 16.12
N PRO A 100 -118.02 -31.74 16.45
CA PRO A 100 -119.28 -31.65 17.16
C PRO A 100 -120.40 -32.30 16.33
N GLU A 101 -121.12 -33.28 16.90
CA GLU A 101 -122.22 -33.99 16.22
C GLU A 101 -123.42 -33.07 15.93
N GLU A 102 -123.48 -31.92 16.62
CA GLU A 102 -124.39 -30.83 16.27
C GLU A 102 -123.82 -29.97 15.12
N ALA A 103 -124.56 -29.93 14.01
CA ALA A 103 -124.23 -29.15 12.82
C ALA A 103 -123.92 -27.66 13.09
N ALA A 104 -124.41 -27.09 14.20
CA ALA A 104 -124.16 -25.72 14.59
C ALA A 104 -122.74 -25.49 15.13
N ALA A 105 -122.18 -26.44 15.89
CA ALA A 105 -120.88 -26.29 16.52
C ALA A 105 -119.72 -26.54 15.54
N LEU A 106 -119.86 -27.48 14.59
CA LEU A 106 -118.90 -27.67 13.50
C LEU A 106 -118.81 -26.44 12.58
N LYS A 107 -119.96 -25.82 12.24
CA LYS A 107 -120.01 -24.58 11.46
C LYS A 107 -119.27 -23.44 12.15
N ASN A 108 -119.35 -23.33 13.48
CA ASN A 108 -118.63 -22.32 14.23
C ASN A 108 -117.11 -22.55 14.23
N LEU A 109 -116.66 -23.80 14.34
CA LEU A 109 -115.23 -24.12 14.31
C LEU A 109 -114.61 -23.90 12.92
N VAL A 110 -115.30 -24.31 11.86
CA VAL A 110 -114.88 -24.02 10.47
C VAL A 110 -114.85 -22.52 10.21
N ARG A 111 -115.83 -21.77 10.71
CA ARG A 111 -115.82 -20.30 10.62
C ARG A 111 -114.63 -19.70 11.36
N LYS A 112 -114.33 -20.17 12.57
CA LYS A 112 -113.19 -19.68 13.37
C LYS A 112 -111.85 -19.98 12.70
N LEU A 113 -111.66 -21.17 12.12
CA LEU A 113 -110.45 -21.51 11.35
C LEU A 113 -110.34 -20.67 10.07
N LYS A 114 -111.45 -20.47 9.35
CA LYS A 114 -111.49 -19.58 8.19
C LYS A 114 -111.10 -18.14 8.57
N ASP A 115 -111.61 -17.66 9.70
CA ASP A 115 -111.28 -16.34 10.24
C ASP A 115 -109.79 -16.26 10.59
N THR A 116 -109.21 -17.26 11.26
CA THR A 116 -107.77 -17.32 11.58
C THR A 116 -106.90 -17.38 10.33
N VAL A 117 -107.26 -18.19 9.34
CA VAL A 117 -106.52 -18.29 8.06
C VAL A 117 -106.60 -16.96 7.30
N SER A 118 -107.78 -16.32 7.25
CA SER A 118 -107.91 -15.00 6.64
C SER A 118 -107.05 -13.95 7.36
N HIS A 119 -107.02 -13.97 8.69
CA HIS A 119 -106.20 -13.07 9.48
C HIS A 119 -104.69 -13.30 9.28
N GLN A 120 -104.26 -14.56 9.15
CA GLN A 120 -102.87 -14.89 8.85
C GLN A 120 -102.47 -14.51 7.42
N SER A 121 -103.36 -14.69 6.44
CA SER A 121 -103.12 -14.21 5.07
C SER A 121 -103.01 -12.69 5.00
N ASP A 122 -103.87 -11.96 5.73
CA ASP A 122 -103.80 -10.50 5.82
C ASP A 122 -102.52 -10.04 6.51
N LEU A 123 -102.08 -10.74 7.57
CA LEU A 123 -100.84 -10.45 8.27
C LEU A 123 -99.61 -10.70 7.40
N LEU A 124 -99.56 -11.82 6.68
CA LEU A 124 -98.47 -12.13 5.74
C LEU A 124 -98.40 -11.10 4.62
N PHE A 125 -99.54 -10.69 4.08
CA PHE A 125 -99.60 -9.63 3.07
C PHE A 125 -99.09 -8.30 3.62
N SER A 126 -99.47 -7.94 4.86
CA SER A 126 -98.96 -6.73 5.53
C SER A 126 -97.46 -6.79 5.78
N LEU A 127 -96.93 -7.94 6.22
CA LEU A 127 -95.50 -8.13 6.44
C LEU A 127 -94.72 -8.08 5.14
N GLN A 128 -95.20 -8.73 4.08
CA GLN A 128 -94.57 -8.70 2.76
C GLN A 128 -94.48 -7.27 2.22
N LYS A 129 -95.56 -6.50 2.32
CA LYS A 129 -95.55 -5.08 1.95
C LYS A 129 -94.55 -4.25 2.79
N THR A 130 -94.38 -4.61 4.06
CA THR A 130 -93.40 -3.94 4.95
C THR A 130 -91.97 -4.27 4.55
N VAL A 131 -91.69 -5.53 4.21
CA VAL A 131 -90.37 -5.98 3.73
C VAL A 131 -90.02 -5.31 2.40
N GLU A 132 -90.95 -5.29 1.44
CA GLU A 132 -90.75 -4.62 0.15
C GLU A 132 -90.45 -3.12 0.32
N ASN A 133 -91.17 -2.43 1.22
CA ASN A 133 -90.87 -1.02 1.55
C ASN A 133 -89.49 -0.84 2.20
N GLN A 134 -89.10 -1.75 3.11
CA GLN A 134 -87.79 -1.68 3.78
C GLN A 134 -86.64 -1.95 2.81
N GLU A 135 -86.82 -2.89 1.87
CA GLU A 135 -85.86 -3.18 0.80
C GLU A 135 -85.68 -1.98 -0.13
N LEU A 136 -86.77 -1.29 -0.50
CA LEU A 136 -86.72 -0.06 -1.26
C LEU A 136 -85.91 1.02 -0.52
N GLN A 137 -86.21 1.23 0.77
CA GLN A 137 -85.52 2.22 1.59
C GLN A 137 -84.02 1.90 1.75
N ASN A 138 -83.66 0.63 1.94
CA ASN A 138 -82.27 0.19 2.01
C ASN A 138 -81.53 0.42 0.68
N ARG A 139 -82.19 0.18 -0.46
CA ARG A 139 -81.62 0.45 -1.79
C ARG A 139 -81.35 1.94 -1.98
N GLU A 140 -82.30 2.81 -1.62
CA GLU A 140 -82.11 4.26 -1.69
C GLU A 140 -80.98 4.75 -0.77
N LEU A 141 -80.86 4.18 0.43
CA LEU A 141 -79.76 4.52 1.35
C LEU A 141 -78.41 4.06 0.80
N GLN A 142 -78.35 2.87 0.19
CA GLN A 142 -77.14 2.35 -0.45
C GLN A 142 -76.70 3.23 -1.63
N GLU A 143 -77.62 3.61 -2.51
CA GLU A 143 -77.33 4.52 -3.63
C GLU A 143 -76.83 5.88 -3.13
N LYS A 144 -77.45 6.43 -2.07
CA LYS A 144 -76.97 7.66 -1.42
C LYS A 144 -75.58 7.51 -0.81
N ALA A 145 -75.28 6.36 -0.20
CA ALA A 145 -73.96 6.09 0.37
C ALA A 145 -72.88 5.93 -0.72
N GLU A 146 -73.19 5.25 -1.81
CA GLU A 146 -72.31 5.09 -2.97
C GLU A 146 -72.05 6.42 -3.66
N ALA A 147 -73.08 7.25 -3.85
CA ALA A 147 -72.92 8.61 -4.39
C ALA A 147 -71.96 9.46 -3.53
N LYS A 148 -72.10 9.41 -2.20
CA LYS A 148 -71.18 10.10 -1.27
C LYS A 148 -69.75 9.56 -1.36
N LYS A 149 -69.59 8.23 -1.44
CA LYS A 149 -68.29 7.59 -1.59
C LYS A 149 -67.59 8.03 -2.88
N CYS A 150 -68.32 8.04 -4.00
CA CYS A 150 -67.79 8.49 -5.29
C CYS A 150 -67.34 9.95 -5.21
N HIS A 151 -68.11 10.83 -4.58
CA HIS A 151 -67.73 12.23 -4.43
C HIS A 151 -66.43 12.42 -3.62
N VAL A 152 -66.30 11.72 -2.49
CA VAL A 152 -65.08 11.77 -1.65
C VAL A 152 -63.86 11.24 -2.40
N LEU A 153 -64.01 10.18 -3.19
CA LEU A 153 -62.92 9.64 -4.01
C LEU A 153 -62.45 10.67 -5.05
N THR A 154 -63.38 11.31 -5.77
CA THR A 154 -63.05 12.34 -6.75
C THR A 154 -62.36 13.54 -6.11
N ASP A 155 -62.82 13.99 -4.94
CA ASP A 155 -62.18 15.09 -4.21
C ASP A 155 -60.77 14.72 -3.74
N LEU A 156 -60.57 13.48 -3.28
CA LEU A 156 -59.25 12.99 -2.87
C LEU A 156 -58.29 12.91 -4.07
N GLU A 157 -58.76 12.39 -5.21
CA GLU A 157 -57.99 12.34 -6.46
C GLU A 157 -57.58 13.73 -6.94
N ALA A 158 -58.49 14.71 -6.87
CA ALA A 158 -58.19 16.10 -7.17
C ALA A 158 -57.13 16.68 -6.23
N HIS A 159 -57.22 16.39 -4.93
CA HIS A 159 -56.27 16.87 -3.93
C HIS A 159 -54.88 16.22 -4.10
N VAL A 160 -54.81 14.91 -4.41
CA VAL A 160 -53.56 14.21 -4.73
C VAL A 160 -52.92 14.83 -5.96
N SER A 161 -53.68 15.04 -7.04
CA SER A 161 -53.19 15.69 -8.27
C SER A 161 -52.65 17.10 -7.98
N GLN A 162 -53.30 17.86 -7.10
CA GLN A 162 -52.86 19.19 -6.71
C GLN A 162 -51.57 19.16 -5.88
N LEU A 163 -51.43 18.19 -4.96
CA LEU A 163 -50.22 18.00 -4.17
C LEU A 163 -49.04 17.55 -5.06
N GLU A 164 -49.28 16.66 -6.01
CA GLU A 164 -48.29 16.21 -6.98
C GLU A 164 -47.79 17.38 -7.84
N ALA A 165 -48.71 18.19 -8.36
CA ALA A 165 -48.35 19.41 -9.10
C ALA A 165 -47.52 20.36 -8.23
N ARG A 166 -47.95 20.62 -6.98
CA ARG A 166 -47.23 21.50 -6.05
C ARG A 166 -45.82 20.99 -5.73
N ASN A 167 -45.67 19.69 -5.50
CA ASN A 167 -44.38 19.05 -5.26
C ASN A 167 -43.49 19.15 -6.51
N GLN A 168 -44.04 18.93 -7.70
CA GLN A 168 -43.32 19.06 -8.96
C GLN A 168 -42.79 20.49 -9.16
N TYR A 169 -43.63 21.52 -8.95
CA TYR A 169 -43.21 22.93 -9.04
C TYR A 169 -42.13 23.32 -8.01
N GLN A 170 -42.09 22.69 -6.84
CA GLN A 170 -41.11 23.00 -5.79
C GLN A 170 -39.78 22.25 -5.96
N LEU A 171 -39.81 21.00 -6.43
CA LEU A 171 -38.63 20.14 -6.52
C LEU A 171 -37.87 20.28 -7.84
N GLU A 172 -38.57 20.47 -8.97
CA GLU A 172 -37.96 20.68 -10.30
C GLU A 172 -36.92 21.80 -10.34
N PRO A 173 -37.14 23.01 -9.78
CA PRO A 173 -36.12 24.07 -9.85
C PRO A 173 -34.92 23.85 -8.92
N ARG A 174 -35.05 23.00 -7.88
CA ARG A 174 -33.95 22.71 -6.93
C ARG A 174 -32.98 21.66 -7.46
N GLY A 175 -33.47 20.66 -8.20
CA GLY A 175 -32.63 19.59 -8.76
C GLY A 175 -31.46 20.11 -9.61
N PRO A 176 -31.70 20.91 -10.66
CA PRO A 176 -30.66 21.46 -11.52
C PRO A 176 -29.70 22.40 -10.77
N CYS A 177 -30.19 23.13 -9.76
CA CYS A 177 -29.36 24.01 -8.94
C CYS A 177 -28.38 23.20 -8.08
N LEU A 178 -28.88 22.19 -7.36
CA LEU A 178 -28.05 21.30 -6.54
C LEU A 178 -27.05 20.51 -7.39
N GLN A 179 -27.44 20.10 -8.60
CA GLN A 179 -26.56 19.38 -9.51
C GLN A 179 -25.45 20.28 -10.09
N LYS A 180 -25.76 21.56 -10.34
CA LYS A 180 -24.75 22.58 -10.69
C LYS A 180 -23.80 22.85 -9.52
N GLU A 181 -24.31 22.97 -8.30
CA GLU A 181 -23.48 23.13 -7.10
C GLU A 181 -22.57 21.91 -6.88
N GLN A 182 -23.11 20.69 -6.99
CA GLN A 182 -22.32 19.46 -6.88
C GLN A 182 -21.25 19.37 -7.97
N GLY A 183 -21.55 19.79 -9.20
CA GLY A 183 -20.59 19.92 -10.29
C GLY A 183 -19.50 20.95 -9.99
N ALA A 184 -19.87 22.11 -9.43
CA ALA A 184 -18.92 23.15 -9.04
C ALA A 184 -18.01 22.69 -7.89
N TYR A 185 -18.55 22.03 -6.86
CA TYR A 185 -17.77 21.43 -5.77
C TYR A 185 -16.83 20.33 -6.28
N SER A 186 -17.32 19.44 -7.16
CA SER A 186 -16.50 18.39 -7.77
C SER A 186 -15.35 18.96 -8.61
N ALA A 187 -15.63 19.97 -9.45
CA ALA A 187 -14.62 20.67 -10.22
C ALA A 187 -13.59 21.37 -9.32
N THR A 188 -14.04 21.97 -8.21
CA THR A 188 -13.17 22.61 -7.22
C THR A 188 -12.26 21.59 -6.55
N ILE A 189 -12.79 20.45 -6.11
CA ILE A 189 -12.03 19.35 -5.50
C ILE A 189 -11.01 18.79 -6.50
N LEU A 190 -11.39 18.58 -7.76
CA LEU A 190 -10.48 18.11 -8.81
C LEU A 190 -9.36 19.12 -9.08
N SER A 191 -9.67 20.42 -9.13
CA SER A 191 -8.67 21.48 -9.31
C SER A 191 -7.71 21.55 -8.12
N LEU A 192 -8.23 21.51 -6.88
CA LEU A 192 -7.43 21.48 -5.66
C LEU A 192 -6.57 20.22 -5.60
N ASN A 193 -7.11 19.05 -5.94
CA ASN A 193 -6.35 17.80 -5.96
C ASN A 193 -5.25 17.82 -7.02
N LYS A 194 -5.53 18.36 -8.21
CA LYS A 194 -4.51 18.57 -9.25
C LYS A 194 -3.45 19.58 -8.81
N GLN A 195 -3.84 20.65 -8.13
CA GLN A 195 -2.91 21.65 -7.60
C GLN A 195 -2.06 21.09 -6.45
N VAL A 196 -2.64 20.30 -5.55
CA VAL A 196 -1.93 19.62 -4.46
C VAL A 196 -1.02 18.53 -5.02
N SER A 197 -1.47 17.74 -5.99
CA SER A 197 -0.64 16.73 -6.67
C SER A 197 0.51 17.39 -7.41
N GLY A 198 0.26 18.46 -8.17
CA GLY A 198 1.31 19.25 -8.82
C GLY A 198 2.26 19.92 -7.83
N GLN A 199 1.77 20.43 -6.70
CA GLN A 199 2.63 20.98 -5.65
C GLN A 199 3.40 19.90 -4.88
N LEU A 200 2.86 18.70 -4.72
CA LEU A 200 3.57 17.56 -4.12
C LEU A 200 4.60 16.99 -5.09
N GLU A 201 4.33 17.00 -6.39
CA GLU A 201 5.27 16.66 -7.44
C GLU A 201 6.38 17.71 -7.55
N ASP A 202 6.05 19.01 -7.55
CA ASP A 202 7.03 20.12 -7.54
C ASP A 202 7.84 20.17 -6.22
N ARG A 203 7.22 19.82 -5.07
CA ARG A 203 7.92 19.66 -3.78
C ARG A 203 8.66 18.33 -3.65
N ALA A 204 8.30 17.30 -4.40
CA ALA A 204 9.11 16.08 -4.54
C ALA A 204 10.28 16.33 -5.50
N GLN A 205 10.11 17.22 -6.48
CA GLN A 205 11.17 17.77 -7.33
C GLN A 205 12.06 18.80 -6.61
N HIS A 206 11.79 19.12 -5.34
CA HIS A 206 12.74 19.78 -4.46
C HIS A 206 13.92 18.82 -4.22
N GLU A 207 14.87 18.84 -5.17
CA GLU A 207 16.18 18.18 -5.18
C GLU A 207 16.21 16.73 -4.65
N VAL A 208 15.50 15.81 -5.32
CA VAL A 208 15.82 14.37 -5.18
C VAL A 208 17.31 14.23 -5.47
N PHE A 209 18.08 13.74 -4.49
CA PHE A 209 19.51 13.53 -4.70
C PHE A 209 19.70 12.44 -5.75
N SER A 210 20.06 12.86 -6.96
CA SER A 210 20.13 11.98 -8.12
C SER A 210 21.35 12.32 -8.98
N LEU A 211 21.69 11.41 -9.88
CA LEU A 211 22.78 11.60 -10.83
C LEU A 211 22.48 12.74 -11.81
N GLU A 212 21.21 12.90 -12.19
CA GLU A 212 20.74 13.97 -13.08
C GLU A 212 21.00 15.36 -12.50
N GLY A 213 20.85 15.53 -11.17
CA GLY A 213 21.15 16.79 -10.49
C GLY A 213 22.65 17.10 -10.38
N VAL A 214 23.51 16.09 -10.52
CA VAL A 214 24.97 16.21 -10.31
C VAL A 214 25.76 16.16 -11.62
N ASN A 215 25.23 15.55 -12.67
CA ASN A 215 25.96 15.29 -13.92
C ASN A 215 26.33 16.56 -14.70
N THR A 216 25.62 17.68 -14.48
CA THR A 216 25.88 18.98 -15.11
C THR A 216 27.08 19.69 -14.50
N HIS A 217 27.48 19.32 -13.28
CA HIS A 217 28.54 19.96 -12.53
C HIS A 217 29.71 19.00 -12.29
N SER A 218 30.74 19.07 -13.14
CA SER A 218 31.96 18.24 -13.04
C SER A 218 32.57 18.18 -11.63
N LYS A 219 32.56 19.30 -10.89
CA LYS A 219 33.03 19.33 -9.48
C LYS A 219 32.23 18.42 -8.56
N TRP A 220 30.90 18.47 -8.64
CA TRP A 220 30.01 17.65 -7.82
C TRP A 220 30.05 16.20 -8.27
N LEU A 221 30.10 15.95 -9.59
CA LEU A 221 30.24 14.61 -10.14
C LEU A 221 31.50 13.93 -9.60
N ARG A 222 32.66 14.61 -9.68
CA ARG A 222 33.92 14.11 -9.15
C ARG A 222 33.91 13.93 -7.64
N PHE A 223 33.26 14.83 -6.91
CA PHE A 223 33.13 14.74 -5.46
C PHE A 223 32.37 13.48 -5.04
N TYR A 224 31.25 13.19 -5.70
CA TYR A 224 30.38 12.07 -5.35
C TYR A 224 30.81 10.73 -5.94
N THR A 225 31.34 10.69 -7.16
CA THR A 225 31.62 9.44 -7.86
C THR A 225 33.11 9.18 -8.11
N GLY A 226 33.92 10.24 -8.10
CA GLY A 226 35.31 10.20 -8.55
C GLY A 226 35.50 10.41 -10.05
N PHE A 227 34.44 10.40 -10.86
CA PHE A 227 34.52 10.67 -12.30
C PHE A 227 34.50 12.18 -12.58
N ASP A 228 35.42 12.65 -13.42
CA ASP A 228 35.49 14.06 -13.82
C ASP A 228 34.38 14.44 -14.82
N GLU A 229 33.92 13.48 -15.63
CA GLU A 229 33.01 13.69 -16.75
C GLU A 229 31.90 12.65 -16.81
N TYR A 230 30.67 13.10 -17.11
CA TYR A 230 29.51 12.23 -17.21
C TYR A 230 29.61 11.16 -18.31
N PRO A 231 30.10 11.46 -19.53
CA PRO A 231 30.29 10.44 -20.57
C PRO A 231 31.14 9.25 -20.12
N ARG A 232 32.18 9.50 -19.31
CA ARG A 232 33.05 8.44 -18.76
C ARG A 232 32.32 7.57 -17.74
N LEU A 233 31.52 8.19 -16.86
CA LEU A 233 30.67 7.45 -15.93
C LEU A 233 29.61 6.61 -16.68
N LYS A 234 29.03 7.17 -17.75
CA LYS A 234 28.05 6.46 -18.58
C LYS A 234 28.67 5.27 -19.29
N ALA A 235 29.83 5.44 -19.92
CA ALA A 235 30.58 4.33 -20.53
C ALA A 235 30.95 3.25 -19.49
N PHE A 236 31.27 3.65 -18.26
CA PHE A 236 31.51 2.71 -17.17
C PHE A 236 30.24 1.93 -16.79
N LEU A 237 29.08 2.59 -16.70
CA LEU A 237 27.80 1.92 -16.47
C LEU A 237 27.46 0.94 -17.59
N ASP A 238 27.68 1.33 -18.85
CA ASP A 238 27.43 0.47 -20.01
C ASP A 238 28.32 -0.77 -19.97
N PHE A 239 29.61 -0.63 -19.65
CA PHE A 239 30.55 -1.74 -19.42
C PHE A 239 30.08 -2.70 -18.31
N LEU A 240 29.58 -2.16 -17.19
CA LEU A 240 29.08 -3.00 -16.10
C LEU A 240 27.86 -3.82 -16.52
N ARG A 241 27.00 -3.26 -17.38
CA ARG A 241 25.74 -3.88 -17.80
C ARG A 241 25.86 -4.77 -19.04
N GLU A 242 26.96 -4.68 -19.77
CA GLU A 242 27.21 -5.49 -20.96
C GLU A 242 27.04 -6.99 -20.66
N GLY A 243 26.18 -7.70 -21.40
CA GLY A 243 25.93 -9.13 -21.16
C GLY A 243 25.13 -9.47 -19.90
N GLU A 244 24.53 -8.48 -19.20
CA GLU A 244 23.57 -8.73 -18.13
C GLU A 244 22.14 -8.76 -18.66
N SER A 245 21.50 -9.94 -18.62
CA SER A 245 20.07 -10.09 -18.94
C SER A 245 19.20 -9.54 -17.80
N LEU A 246 19.00 -8.21 -17.78
CA LEU A 246 18.25 -7.52 -16.73
C LEU A 246 16.75 -7.38 -17.03
N GLU A 247 16.19 -8.22 -17.91
CA GLU A 247 14.84 -7.99 -18.47
C GLU A 247 13.67 -8.50 -17.63
N ASN A 248 13.85 -9.17 -16.49
CA ASN A 248 12.72 -9.76 -15.74
C ASN A 248 12.80 -9.56 -14.22
N GLY A 249 13.18 -8.36 -13.77
CA GLY A 249 13.15 -7.97 -12.36
C GLY A 249 11.86 -7.25 -11.95
N PRO A 250 11.43 -7.34 -10.67
CA PRO A 250 10.43 -6.42 -10.12
C PRO A 250 10.80 -4.95 -10.37
N PRO A 251 9.83 -4.03 -10.47
CA PRO A 251 10.11 -2.61 -10.69
C PRO A 251 11.09 -2.09 -9.64
N CYS A 252 12.23 -1.56 -10.11
CA CYS A 252 13.25 -0.98 -9.23
C CYS A 252 12.82 0.42 -8.80
N ALA A 253 13.05 0.75 -7.52
CA ALA A 253 12.75 2.08 -6.96
C ALA A 253 13.64 3.18 -7.56
N LEU A 254 14.83 2.83 -8.06
CA LEU A 254 15.77 3.74 -8.71
C LEU A 254 16.16 3.23 -10.10
N SER A 255 16.50 4.14 -11.02
CA SER A 255 17.12 3.82 -12.30
C SER A 255 18.50 3.16 -12.10
N PRO A 256 19.01 2.34 -13.03
CA PRO A 256 20.35 1.74 -12.92
C PRO A 256 21.46 2.79 -12.71
N GLU A 257 21.32 3.95 -13.35
CA GLU A 257 22.20 5.12 -13.17
C GLU A 257 22.22 5.60 -11.71
N ASN A 258 21.04 5.78 -11.11
CA ASN A 258 20.93 6.23 -9.72
C ASN A 258 21.31 5.14 -8.70
N GLN A 259 21.13 3.86 -9.04
CA GLN A 259 21.63 2.76 -8.20
C GLN A 259 23.16 2.71 -8.17
N LEU A 260 23.81 2.80 -9.35
CA LEU A 260 25.27 2.87 -9.42
C LEU A 260 25.78 4.14 -8.71
N PHE A 261 25.11 5.28 -8.92
CA PHE A 261 25.45 6.53 -8.26
C PHE A 261 25.44 6.39 -6.73
N LEU A 262 24.42 5.75 -6.15
CA LEU A 262 24.34 5.46 -4.71
C LEU A 262 25.56 4.68 -4.22
N VAL A 263 25.96 3.64 -4.96
CA VAL A 263 27.12 2.79 -4.61
C VAL A 263 28.44 3.56 -4.69
N LEU A 264 28.63 4.36 -5.75
CA LEU A 264 29.82 5.19 -5.92
C LEU A 264 29.91 6.28 -4.83
N VAL A 265 28.79 6.93 -4.49
CA VAL A 265 28.71 7.88 -3.37
C VAL A 265 29.12 7.23 -2.06
N ARG A 266 28.62 6.02 -1.80
CA ARG A 266 28.98 5.25 -0.60
C ARG A 266 30.47 4.91 -0.55
N LEU A 267 31.05 4.42 -1.64
CA LEU A 267 32.49 4.12 -1.73
C LEU A 267 33.33 5.39 -1.54
N ARG A 268 32.96 6.47 -2.24
CA ARG A 268 33.74 7.71 -2.32
C ARG A 268 33.74 8.48 -1.01
N LEU A 269 32.56 8.62 -0.38
CA LEU A 269 32.36 9.46 0.81
C LEU A 269 32.28 8.66 2.12
N GLY A 270 32.00 7.35 2.06
CA GLY A 270 31.86 6.50 3.25
C GLY A 270 30.55 6.73 4.02
N LEU A 271 29.47 7.17 3.35
CA LEU A 271 28.19 7.47 4.00
C LEU A 271 27.51 6.19 4.52
N LEU A 272 26.70 6.33 5.58
CA LEU A 272 25.88 5.24 6.14
C LEU A 272 24.71 4.88 5.21
N LEU A 273 24.22 3.63 5.28
CA LEU A 273 23.07 3.22 4.47
C LEU A 273 21.81 4.01 4.83
N GLN A 274 21.64 4.35 6.11
CA GLN A 274 20.56 5.19 6.59
C GLN A 274 20.56 6.59 5.95
N ASP A 275 21.74 7.20 5.79
CA ASP A 275 21.87 8.50 5.14
C ASP A 275 21.55 8.42 3.64
N LEU A 276 22.05 7.39 2.96
CA LEU A 276 21.74 7.16 1.56
C LEU A 276 20.23 6.88 1.35
N ALA A 277 19.61 6.11 2.24
CA ALA A 277 18.18 5.85 2.21
C ALA A 277 17.36 7.14 2.30
N PHE A 278 17.76 8.04 3.20
CA PHE A 278 17.14 9.36 3.33
C PHE A 278 17.32 10.21 2.07
N ARG A 279 18.54 10.31 1.54
CA ARG A 279 18.87 11.17 0.37
C ARG A 279 18.19 10.70 -0.92
N PHE A 280 18.08 9.39 -1.12
CA PHE A 280 17.46 8.80 -2.32
C PHE A 280 15.96 8.49 -2.13
N HIS A 281 15.36 8.84 -0.98
CA HIS A 281 13.96 8.55 -0.65
C HIS A 281 13.56 7.07 -0.83
N ILE A 282 14.45 6.16 -0.42
CA ILE A 282 14.21 4.70 -0.43
C ILE A 282 14.34 4.13 0.98
N SER A 283 13.94 2.86 1.19
CA SER A 283 14.21 2.19 2.46
C SER A 283 15.68 1.81 2.61
N GLU A 284 16.18 1.76 3.84
CA GLU A 284 17.55 1.28 4.14
C GLU A 284 17.77 -0.15 3.63
N SER A 285 16.75 -1.00 3.71
CA SER A 285 16.78 -2.36 3.14
C SER A 285 16.96 -2.36 1.62
N THR A 286 16.38 -1.39 0.91
CA THR A 286 16.54 -1.24 -0.54
C THR A 286 17.93 -0.72 -0.88
N ALA A 287 18.43 0.28 -0.15
CA ALA A 287 19.80 0.77 -0.30
C ALA A 287 20.84 -0.34 -0.05
N CYS A 288 20.63 -1.16 0.98
CA CYS A 288 21.47 -2.33 1.29
C CYS A 288 21.48 -3.34 0.14
N ARG A 289 20.31 -3.66 -0.44
CA ARG A 289 20.21 -4.55 -1.60
C ARG A 289 20.99 -4.03 -2.80
N TYR A 290 20.83 -2.74 -3.13
CA TYR A 290 21.56 -2.11 -4.22
C TYR A 290 23.06 -2.12 -3.97
N TRP A 291 23.49 -1.79 -2.75
CA TRP A 291 24.90 -1.88 -2.36
C TRP A 291 25.46 -3.28 -2.62
N LEU A 292 24.83 -4.33 -2.10
CA LEU A 292 25.32 -5.69 -2.23
C LEU A 292 25.36 -6.15 -3.70
N SER A 293 24.27 -5.95 -4.46
CA SER A 293 24.18 -6.41 -5.85
C SER A 293 25.19 -5.69 -6.76
N TRP A 294 25.34 -4.38 -6.60
CA TRP A 294 26.27 -3.60 -7.42
C TRP A 294 27.72 -3.84 -7.02
N MET A 295 28.02 -4.03 -5.74
CA MET A 295 29.38 -4.39 -5.32
C MET A 295 29.78 -5.75 -5.92
N GLU A 296 28.89 -6.73 -5.93
CA GLU A 296 29.15 -8.02 -6.56
C GLU A 296 29.35 -7.90 -8.08
N LEU A 297 28.49 -7.13 -8.74
CA LEU A 297 28.61 -6.81 -10.15
C LEU A 297 29.95 -6.14 -10.49
N MET A 298 30.24 -5.04 -9.80
CA MET A 298 31.45 -4.24 -10.03
C MET A 298 32.69 -5.07 -9.84
N GLU A 299 32.80 -5.86 -8.77
CA GLU A 299 33.98 -6.71 -8.57
C GLU A 299 34.14 -7.73 -9.72
N ARG A 300 33.07 -8.42 -10.10
CA ARG A 300 33.11 -9.43 -11.17
C ARG A 300 33.52 -8.84 -12.51
N LYS A 301 33.01 -7.66 -12.85
CA LYS A 301 33.30 -6.96 -14.11
C LYS A 301 34.70 -6.35 -14.08
N LEU A 302 35.05 -5.65 -13.01
CA LEU A 302 36.36 -4.99 -12.86
C LEU A 302 37.52 -5.99 -12.81
N ARG A 303 37.33 -7.17 -12.21
CA ARG A 303 38.35 -8.24 -12.23
C ARG A 303 38.74 -8.68 -13.64
N GLN A 304 37.89 -8.47 -14.65
CA GLN A 304 38.17 -8.83 -16.05
C GLN A 304 39.06 -7.80 -16.75
N VAL A 305 39.29 -6.63 -16.16
CA VAL A 305 40.16 -5.58 -16.71
C VAL A 305 41.63 -5.92 -16.44
N PRO A 306 42.48 -6.11 -17.46
CA PRO A 306 43.89 -6.38 -17.25
C PRO A 306 44.61 -5.15 -16.69
N VAL A 307 45.38 -5.34 -15.62
CA VAL A 307 46.20 -4.29 -15.01
C VAL A 307 47.66 -4.73 -15.07
N ALA A 308 48.43 -4.14 -15.97
CA ALA A 308 49.85 -4.40 -16.12
C ALA A 308 50.68 -3.63 -15.07
N PHE A 309 51.80 -4.21 -14.67
CA PHE A 309 52.79 -3.57 -13.81
C PHE A 309 54.20 -3.72 -14.39
N SER A 310 55.14 -2.89 -13.92
CA SER A 310 56.56 -3.05 -14.27
C SER A 310 57.29 -3.88 -13.22
N GLN A 311 58.00 -4.93 -13.66
CA GLN A 311 58.77 -5.85 -12.80
C GLN A 311 59.76 -5.13 -11.89
N ARG A 312 60.34 -4.01 -12.35
CA ARG A 312 61.26 -3.19 -11.55
C ARG A 312 60.65 -2.72 -10.22
N TYR A 313 59.32 -2.55 -10.17
CA TYR A 313 58.63 -2.14 -8.94
C TYR A 313 58.42 -3.29 -7.97
N ILE A 314 58.27 -4.52 -8.45
CA ILE A 314 58.22 -5.66 -7.54
C ILE A 314 59.53 -5.68 -6.77
N ASP A 315 60.67 -5.71 -7.45
CA ASP A 315 61.98 -5.85 -6.79
C ASP A 315 62.26 -4.74 -5.76
N ALA A 316 61.80 -3.52 -6.06
CA ALA A 316 61.95 -2.36 -5.19
C ALA A 316 60.96 -2.33 -4.01
N PHE A 317 59.80 -2.97 -4.12
CA PHE A 317 58.74 -2.89 -3.10
C PHE A 317 59.04 -3.81 -1.92
N LYS A 318 58.82 -3.32 -0.69
CA LYS A 318 58.85 -4.10 0.55
C LYS A 318 57.71 -3.62 1.45
N PRO A 319 57.03 -4.52 2.19
CA PRO A 319 57.24 -5.96 2.27
C PRO A 319 56.64 -6.75 1.08
N GLN A 320 57.10 -8.00 0.90
CA GLN A 320 56.63 -8.91 -0.14
C GLN A 320 56.42 -10.29 0.43
N GLN A 321 55.33 -10.95 0.04
CA GLN A 321 55.05 -12.32 0.43
C GLN A 321 54.76 -13.18 -0.80
N GLN A 322 55.42 -14.33 -0.92
CA GLN A 322 55.11 -15.27 -1.99
C GLN A 322 53.89 -16.10 -1.60
N LEU A 323 52.88 -16.10 -2.47
CA LEU A 323 51.69 -16.92 -2.36
C LEU A 323 51.67 -17.94 -3.49
N ARG A 324 51.35 -19.19 -3.18
CA ARG A 324 51.15 -20.22 -4.19
C ARG A 324 49.67 -20.41 -4.43
N HIS A 325 49.24 -20.23 -5.67
CA HIS A 325 47.90 -20.55 -6.12
C HIS A 325 48.00 -21.56 -7.26
N HIS A 326 47.70 -22.83 -6.93
CA HIS A 326 47.92 -23.96 -7.83
C HIS A 326 49.39 -23.98 -8.32
N ASP A 327 49.62 -24.01 -9.63
CA ASP A 327 50.96 -23.99 -10.24
C ASP A 327 51.53 -22.58 -10.43
N MET A 328 50.81 -21.53 -10.03
CA MET A 328 51.25 -20.14 -10.16
C MET A 328 51.76 -19.57 -8.83
N VAL A 329 52.94 -18.94 -8.88
CA VAL A 329 53.50 -18.17 -7.78
C VAL A 329 53.14 -16.71 -7.95
N LEU A 330 52.40 -16.15 -6.99
CA LEU A 330 52.04 -14.74 -6.91
C LEU A 330 52.94 -14.05 -5.88
N VAL A 331 53.31 -12.80 -6.15
CA VAL A 331 53.97 -11.94 -5.16
C VAL A 331 52.93 -10.98 -4.60
N ALA A 332 52.56 -11.15 -3.34
CA ALA A 332 51.73 -10.21 -2.61
C ALA A 332 52.57 -9.00 -2.20
N LEU A 333 52.07 -7.83 -2.57
CA LEU A 333 52.61 -6.52 -2.27
C LEU A 333 51.61 -5.84 -1.33
N ASP A 334 52.04 -5.62 -0.10
CA ASP A 334 51.18 -5.14 0.97
C ASP A 334 50.92 -3.64 0.83
N CYS A 335 49.68 -3.25 0.56
CA CYS A 335 49.35 -1.87 0.21
C CYS A 335 48.82 -1.08 1.41
N ALA A 336 47.80 -1.61 2.10
CA ALA A 336 47.07 -0.87 3.14
C ALA A 336 46.55 -1.77 4.26
N GLU A 337 46.31 -1.18 5.43
CA GLU A 337 45.58 -1.83 6.52
C GLU A 337 44.13 -1.36 6.53
N LEU A 338 43.18 -2.30 6.56
CA LEU A 338 41.74 -2.05 6.64
C LEU A 338 41.26 -2.40 8.05
N PHE A 339 40.62 -1.46 8.73
CA PHE A 339 40.36 -1.55 10.17
C PHE A 339 38.93 -2.00 10.49
N PHE A 340 38.81 -2.82 11.54
CA PHE A 340 37.56 -3.36 12.04
C PHE A 340 37.43 -3.23 13.56
N GLU A 341 36.20 -3.15 14.04
CA GLU A 341 35.88 -3.26 15.46
C GLU A 341 36.15 -4.68 15.95
N ALA A 342 36.99 -4.84 16.97
CA ALA A 342 37.24 -6.15 17.58
C ALA A 342 36.06 -6.56 18.47
N GLN A 343 35.77 -7.86 18.54
CA GLN A 343 34.74 -8.35 19.44
C GLN A 343 35.11 -8.04 20.90
N GLY A 344 34.27 -7.25 21.56
CA GLY A 344 34.36 -7.02 23.00
C GLY A 344 34.01 -8.29 23.77
N ARG A 345 34.97 -9.19 23.99
CA ARG A 345 34.82 -10.27 24.98
C ARG A 345 35.37 -9.81 26.32
N THR A 346 34.48 -9.29 27.18
CA THR A 346 34.42 -9.66 28.61
C THR A 346 33.17 -9.08 29.29
N ARG A 347 32.17 -9.93 29.51
CA ARG A 347 31.38 -9.86 30.76
C ARG A 347 32.35 -10.24 31.89
N GLY A 348 33.00 -9.25 32.49
CA GLY A 348 34.01 -9.49 33.52
C GLY A 348 34.44 -8.21 34.21
N LYS A 349 33.68 -7.85 35.26
CA LYS A 349 33.94 -6.86 36.32
C LYS A 349 34.10 -5.37 35.93
N ARG A 350 33.28 -4.58 36.62
CA ARG A 350 33.44 -3.15 36.91
C ARG A 350 34.88 -2.86 37.35
N ASP A 351 35.59 -2.03 36.61
CA ASP A 351 36.27 -0.88 37.19
C ASP A 351 36.37 0.24 36.14
N GLY A 352 36.30 1.49 36.59
CA GLY A 352 35.92 2.69 35.83
C GLY A 352 36.94 3.23 34.82
N SER A 353 37.54 2.40 33.98
CA SER A 353 38.31 2.85 32.82
C SER A 353 37.69 2.34 31.53
N ARG A 354 37.18 3.25 30.70
CA ARG A 354 36.78 2.95 29.32
C ARG A 354 38.03 2.46 28.57
N SER A 355 38.21 1.14 28.48
CA SER A 355 39.18 0.55 27.56
C SER A 355 38.99 1.17 26.17
N PRO A 356 40.06 1.52 25.45
CA PRO A 356 39.96 1.84 24.03
C PRO A 356 39.18 0.72 23.34
N ARG A 357 38.24 1.08 22.45
CA ARG A 357 37.60 0.08 21.58
C ARG A 357 38.74 -0.68 20.89
N ALA A 358 38.86 -1.97 21.17
CA ALA A 358 39.85 -2.80 20.52
C ALA A 358 39.50 -2.85 19.02
N HIS A 359 40.50 -2.71 18.17
CA HIS A 359 40.38 -2.82 16.72
C HIS A 359 41.34 -3.90 16.22
N TYR A 360 40.98 -4.56 15.14
CA TYR A 360 41.90 -5.40 14.38
C TYR A 360 41.96 -4.90 12.94
N SER A 361 43.02 -5.25 12.21
CA SER A 361 43.15 -4.91 10.80
C SER A 361 43.35 -6.16 9.95
N ILE A 362 42.92 -6.07 8.69
CA ILE A 362 43.32 -7.00 7.64
C ILE A 362 44.13 -6.23 6.60
N GLN A 363 44.98 -6.94 5.87
CA GLN A 363 45.86 -6.35 4.87
C GLN A 363 45.18 -6.32 3.50
N GLY A 364 45.09 -5.14 2.89
CA GLY A 364 44.79 -4.97 1.47
C GLY A 364 46.08 -5.05 0.67
N SER A 365 46.15 -5.99 -0.27
CA SER A 365 47.37 -6.27 -1.04
C SER A 365 47.08 -6.28 -2.56
N ALA A 366 48.11 -5.97 -3.33
CA ALA A 366 48.16 -6.24 -4.77
C ALA A 366 48.95 -7.53 -5.00
N LEU A 367 48.40 -8.44 -5.78
CA LEU A 367 49.00 -9.72 -6.12
C LEU A 367 49.56 -9.63 -7.52
N ALA A 368 50.88 -9.75 -7.64
CA ALA A 368 51.56 -9.68 -8.90
C ALA A 368 51.83 -11.08 -9.46
N ALA A 369 51.34 -11.32 -10.68
CA ALA A 369 51.57 -12.55 -11.40
C ALA A 369 52.89 -12.50 -12.21
N PRO A 370 53.55 -13.65 -12.43
CA PRO A 370 54.78 -13.71 -13.23
C PRO A 370 54.58 -13.20 -14.67
N SER A 371 53.34 -13.25 -15.16
CA SER A 371 52.92 -12.75 -16.47
C SER A 371 52.94 -11.22 -16.61
N GLY A 372 53.22 -10.45 -15.55
CA GLY A 372 53.28 -8.99 -15.61
C GLY A 372 51.95 -8.29 -15.33
N PHE A 373 50.95 -9.01 -14.81
CA PHE A 373 49.64 -8.48 -14.43
C PHE A 373 49.37 -8.51 -12.93
N LEU A 374 48.61 -7.53 -12.45
CA LEU A 374 48.14 -7.42 -11.08
C LEU A 374 46.71 -7.94 -10.95
N THR A 375 46.42 -8.51 -9.80
CA THR A 375 45.07 -8.61 -9.25
C THR A 375 45.08 -8.12 -7.80
N PHE A 376 43.92 -7.94 -7.18
CA PHE A 376 43.81 -7.37 -5.84
C PHE A 376 43.08 -8.31 -4.91
N ASN A 377 43.50 -8.30 -3.64
CA ASN A 377 42.86 -9.05 -2.57
C ASN A 377 43.00 -8.31 -1.24
N ALA A 378 42.13 -8.63 -0.28
CA ALA A 378 42.29 -8.20 1.09
C ALA A 378 42.04 -9.37 2.05
N GLY A 379 42.89 -9.51 3.06
CA GLY A 379 42.87 -10.62 4.00
C GLY A 379 44.17 -11.42 4.01
N THR A 380 44.24 -12.40 4.89
CA THR A 380 45.39 -13.30 4.96
C THR A 380 45.40 -14.19 3.71
N GLY A 381 46.52 -14.24 2.97
CA GLY A 381 46.67 -14.89 1.65
C GLY A 381 46.42 -16.41 1.56
N HIS A 382 45.69 -17.00 2.51
CA HIS A 382 45.24 -18.39 2.56
C HIS A 382 43.75 -18.59 2.22
N GLU A 383 42.94 -17.53 2.15
CA GLU A 383 41.55 -17.62 1.68
C GLU A 383 41.51 -17.73 0.14
N LEU A 384 40.50 -18.43 -0.40
CA LEU A 384 40.31 -18.72 -1.83
C LEU A 384 40.55 -17.49 -2.72
N LEU A 385 41.74 -17.40 -3.32
CA LEU A 385 42.12 -16.33 -4.23
C LEU A 385 41.27 -16.43 -5.50
N THR A 386 40.32 -15.52 -5.66
CA THR A 386 39.53 -15.45 -6.89
C THR A 386 40.33 -14.72 -7.96
N LEU A 387 41.13 -15.49 -8.71
CA LEU A 387 41.91 -14.96 -9.82
C LEU A 387 41.01 -14.59 -11.01
N PRO A 388 41.32 -13.53 -11.77
CA PRO A 388 40.70 -13.28 -13.05
C PRO A 388 40.83 -14.47 -14.01
N PRO A 389 39.83 -14.78 -14.85
CA PRO A 389 39.88 -15.90 -15.79
C PRO A 389 41.13 -15.87 -16.69
N PHE A 390 41.56 -14.69 -17.14
CA PHE A 390 42.75 -14.52 -17.98
C PHE A 390 44.08 -14.81 -17.26
N LEU A 391 44.08 -14.97 -15.93
CA LEU A 391 45.26 -15.38 -15.13
C LEU A 391 45.19 -16.83 -14.66
N GLN A 392 44.10 -17.56 -14.95
CA GLN A 392 43.92 -18.94 -14.49
C GLN A 392 44.50 -19.98 -15.46
N MET A 393 44.68 -19.64 -16.74
CA MET A 393 45.01 -20.59 -17.81
C MET A 393 46.29 -20.18 -18.54
N GLY A 394 47.25 -21.10 -18.69
CA GLY A 394 48.35 -21.05 -19.68
C GLY A 394 49.12 -19.73 -19.80
N PRO A 395 49.87 -19.49 -20.90
CA PRO A 395 50.37 -18.15 -21.19
C PRO A 395 49.20 -17.17 -21.30
N VAL A 396 49.35 -15.97 -20.75
CA VAL A 396 48.26 -14.97 -20.71
C VAL A 396 47.98 -14.46 -22.12
N GLU A 397 46.86 -14.89 -22.70
CA GLU A 397 46.31 -14.39 -23.96
C GLU A 397 45.15 -13.44 -23.65
N LEU A 398 45.33 -12.15 -23.97
CA LEU A 398 44.28 -11.15 -23.83
C LEU A 398 43.44 -11.08 -25.11
N THR A 399 42.13 -10.94 -24.96
CA THR A 399 41.25 -10.63 -26.09
C THR A 399 41.53 -9.20 -26.60
N VAL A 400 41.11 -8.89 -27.83
CA VAL A 400 41.27 -7.54 -28.41
C VAL A 400 40.63 -6.47 -27.52
N GLU A 401 39.47 -6.77 -26.95
CA GLU A 401 38.75 -5.90 -26.01
C GLU A 401 39.53 -5.71 -24.70
N GLN A 402 40.14 -6.79 -24.18
CA GLN A 402 40.97 -6.74 -22.97
C GLN A 402 42.25 -5.94 -23.18
N GLU A 403 42.89 -6.06 -24.34
CA GLU A 403 44.08 -5.27 -24.67
C GLU A 403 43.73 -3.78 -24.80
N ALA A 404 42.58 -3.45 -25.39
CA ALA A 404 42.07 -2.06 -25.46
C ALA A 404 41.72 -1.49 -24.07
N ALA A 405 41.20 -2.32 -23.17
CA ALA A 405 40.82 -1.92 -21.80
C ALA A 405 41.99 -1.95 -20.80
N LYS A 406 43.16 -2.44 -21.20
CA LYS A 406 44.34 -2.64 -20.36
C LYS A 406 44.76 -1.35 -19.67
N ARG A 407 45.07 -1.47 -18.38
CA ARG A 407 45.58 -0.36 -17.56
C ARG A 407 47.00 -0.65 -17.11
N GLN A 408 47.77 0.40 -16.85
CA GLN A 408 49.14 0.28 -16.38
C GLN A 408 49.31 0.98 -15.03
N VAL A 409 49.85 0.25 -14.05
CA VAL A 409 50.22 0.82 -12.75
C VAL A 409 51.71 1.09 -12.74
N LEU A 410 52.08 2.37 -12.69
CA LEU A 410 53.48 2.80 -12.59
C LEU A 410 53.96 2.99 -11.14
N SER A 411 53.08 3.01 -10.15
CA SER A 411 53.49 3.11 -8.74
C SER A 411 52.44 2.50 -7.85
N LEU A 412 52.84 1.51 -7.05
CA LEU A 412 51.94 0.86 -6.10
C LEU A 412 51.54 1.82 -4.97
N HIS A 413 52.43 2.71 -4.57
CA HIS A 413 52.13 3.73 -3.57
C HIS A 413 51.06 4.70 -4.09
N SER A 414 51.20 5.19 -5.32
CA SER A 414 50.18 6.05 -5.95
C SER A 414 48.85 5.33 -6.13
N LEU A 415 48.87 4.05 -6.51
CA LEU A 415 47.66 3.22 -6.58
C LEU A 415 46.98 3.15 -5.22
N THR A 416 47.75 2.88 -4.17
CA THR A 416 47.27 2.78 -2.79
C THR A 416 46.65 4.09 -2.32
N ASP A 417 47.31 5.22 -2.56
CA ASP A 417 46.79 6.54 -2.20
C ASP A 417 45.47 6.86 -2.90
N LYS A 418 45.38 6.54 -4.20
CA LYS A 418 44.17 6.73 -5.01
C LYS A 418 43.04 5.81 -4.54
N ALA A 419 43.34 4.55 -4.23
CA ALA A 419 42.38 3.60 -3.67
C ALA A 419 41.87 4.06 -2.29
N LEU A 420 42.76 4.52 -1.40
CA LEU A 420 42.39 5.11 -0.11
C LEU A 420 41.70 6.49 -0.23
N GLY A 421 41.67 7.06 -1.45
CA GLY A 421 40.79 8.17 -1.80
C GLY A 421 39.31 7.81 -1.63
N PHE A 422 38.93 6.53 -1.77
CA PHE A 422 37.61 6.04 -1.45
C PHE A 422 37.47 5.93 0.07
N ARG A 423 36.82 6.94 0.68
CA ARG A 423 36.78 7.12 2.14
C ARG A 423 36.17 5.92 2.86
N PHE A 424 35.33 5.13 2.19
CA PHE A 424 34.79 3.90 2.74
C PHE A 424 35.88 2.98 3.30
N LEU A 425 37.05 2.89 2.67
CA LEU A 425 38.16 2.04 3.13
C LEU A 425 38.90 2.56 4.36
N ARG A 426 38.79 3.86 4.64
CA ARG A 426 39.46 4.52 5.77
C ARG A 426 38.65 4.44 7.06
N LEU A 427 37.40 4.01 6.98
CA LEU A 427 36.52 3.85 8.13
C LEU A 427 36.86 2.57 8.88
N VAL A 428 36.52 2.58 10.17
CA VAL A 428 36.50 1.37 10.99
C VAL A 428 35.12 0.73 10.82
N HIS A 429 35.10 -0.53 10.36
CA HIS A 429 33.85 -1.26 10.10
C HIS A 429 33.56 -2.32 11.16
N PRO A 430 32.28 -2.68 11.39
CA PRO A 430 31.97 -3.85 12.20
C PRO A 430 32.46 -5.13 11.52
N GLN A 431 32.80 -6.16 12.31
CA GLN A 431 33.32 -7.45 11.81
C GLN A 431 32.41 -8.12 10.77
N ASN A 432 31.09 -7.97 10.87
CA ASN A 432 30.16 -8.56 9.89
C ASN A 432 30.22 -7.93 8.49
N MET A 433 30.97 -6.83 8.32
CA MET A 433 31.19 -6.17 7.03
C MET A 433 32.53 -6.53 6.38
N GLU A 434 33.31 -7.45 6.94
CA GLU A 434 34.64 -7.84 6.44
C GLU A 434 34.64 -8.17 4.94
N ASP A 435 33.73 -9.02 4.48
CA ASP A 435 33.63 -9.38 3.06
C ASP A 435 33.27 -8.20 2.15
N GLN A 436 32.45 -7.26 2.65
CA GLN A 436 32.08 -6.06 1.90
C GLN A 436 33.27 -5.10 1.79
N VAL A 437 34.08 -4.98 2.85
CA VAL A 437 35.29 -4.15 2.87
C VAL A 437 36.38 -4.77 1.99
N ARG A 438 36.55 -6.09 1.99
CA ARG A 438 37.44 -6.80 1.06
C ARG A 438 37.07 -6.52 -0.39
N ARG A 439 35.78 -6.64 -0.71
CA ARG A 439 35.27 -6.33 -2.04
C ARG A 439 35.46 -4.86 -2.41
N ALA A 440 35.22 -3.95 -1.45
CA ALA A 440 35.45 -2.53 -1.64
C ALA A 440 36.92 -2.21 -1.93
N TRP A 441 37.87 -2.90 -1.29
CA TRP A 441 39.29 -2.74 -1.57
C TRP A 441 39.60 -3.06 -3.03
N VAL A 442 39.17 -4.24 -3.50
CA VAL A 442 39.36 -4.70 -4.87
C VAL A 442 38.77 -3.70 -5.87
N ILE A 443 37.50 -3.32 -5.67
CA ILE A 443 36.81 -2.35 -6.52
C ILE A 443 37.54 -1.00 -6.53
N SER A 444 37.96 -0.49 -5.37
CA SER A 444 38.63 0.81 -5.25
C SER A 444 39.99 0.83 -5.95
N CYS A 445 40.74 -0.28 -5.92
CA CYS A 445 41.99 -0.41 -6.68
C CYS A 445 41.73 -0.37 -8.20
N TYR A 446 40.73 -1.10 -8.70
CA TYR A 446 40.38 -1.03 -10.12
C TYR A 446 39.83 0.33 -10.52
N LEU A 447 38.96 0.95 -9.70
CA LEU A 447 38.49 2.30 -9.94
C LEU A 447 39.64 3.31 -9.92
N ALA A 448 40.63 3.16 -9.05
CA ALA A 448 41.84 4.01 -9.06
C ALA A 448 42.62 3.88 -10.38
N CYS A 449 42.72 2.68 -10.95
CA CYS A 449 43.29 2.45 -12.29
C CYS A 449 42.43 3.00 -13.42
N LEU A 450 41.10 3.05 -13.25
CA LEU A 450 40.17 3.48 -14.28
C LEU A 450 39.89 4.97 -14.29
N LEU A 451 39.90 5.64 -13.14
CA LEU A 451 39.56 7.06 -12.97
C LEU A 451 40.75 7.97 -13.19
N HIS A 452 41.91 7.53 -12.71
CA HIS A 452 43.12 8.26 -12.94
C HIS A 452 43.73 7.73 -14.22
N GLU A 453 43.89 8.64 -15.18
CA GLU A 453 44.82 8.37 -16.26
C GLU A 453 46.18 7.93 -15.67
N PRO A 454 46.93 7.07 -16.36
CA PRO A 454 48.21 6.62 -15.85
C PRO A 454 49.12 7.83 -15.61
N MET A 455 50.23 7.59 -14.91
CA MET A 455 51.46 8.15 -15.43
C MET A 455 51.59 7.63 -16.89
N GLY A 456 51.02 8.38 -17.86
CA GLY A 456 50.97 8.05 -19.28
C GLY A 456 49.61 7.56 -19.83
N LEU A 457 48.64 8.47 -19.99
CA LEU A 457 47.83 8.50 -21.21
C LEU A 457 48.22 9.78 -21.94
N THR A 458 48.60 9.62 -23.19
CA THR A 458 48.63 10.65 -24.23
C THR A 458 47.45 10.42 -25.13
#